data_AF-A0A953XDF4-F1
#
_entry.id   AF-A0A953XDF4-F1
#
_cell.length_a   1.000
_cell.length_b   1.000
_cell.length_c   1.000
_cell.angle_alpha   90.00
_cell.angle_beta   90.00
_cell.angle_gamma   90.00
#
_symmetry.space_group_name_H-M   'P 1'
#
loop_
_entity.id
_entity.type
_entity.pdbx_description
1 polymer ?
#
loop_
_entity_poly.entity_id
_entity_poly.type
_entity_poly.pdbx_seq_one_letter_code
_entity_poly.pdbx_strand_id
1 'polypeptide(L)' 'VSGGCIEGAVVREAMEVMEGGPPRTLEFGVSNERAWEVGLACGGTVKVFVEAVA' A
#
# COMPACT_ATOMS: atom_id res chain seq x y z
N VAL A 1 -4.45 6.45 1.90
CA VAL A 1 -2.98 6.24 1.97
C VAL A 1 -2.38 7.52 2.55
N SER A 2 -1.68 7.45 3.68
CA SER A 2 -1.47 8.57 4.62
C SER A 2 -0.07 9.20 4.59
N GLY A 3 0.84 8.76 3.72
CA GLY A 3 2.20 9.30 3.60
C GLY A 3 3.29 8.50 4.32
N GLY A 4 3.00 7.27 4.75
CA GLY A 4 3.93 6.38 5.47
C GLY A 4 4.88 5.53 4.63
N CYS A 5 5.25 4.37 5.17
CA CYS A 5 6.31 3.51 4.65
C CYS A 5 5.93 2.59 3.47
N ILE A 6 4.64 2.46 3.13
CA ILE A 6 4.16 1.55 2.07
C ILE A 6 3.77 2.30 0.78
N GLU A 7 3.72 3.62 0.85
CA GLU A 7 3.28 4.56 -0.16
C GLU A 7 4.06 4.41 -1.46
N GLY A 8 5.39 4.37 -1.37
CA GLY A 8 6.25 4.20 -2.54
C GLY A 8 6.00 2.87 -3.25
N ALA A 9 5.65 1.81 -2.52
CA ALA A 9 5.30 0.54 -3.13
C ALA A 9 3.93 0.61 -3.83
N VAL A 10 2.94 1.23 -3.18
CA VAL A 10 1.60 1.44 -3.78
C VAL A 10 1.68 2.30 -5.03
N VAL A 11 2.47 3.37 -5.03
CA VAL A 11 2.62 4.26 -6.19
C VAL A 11 3.24 3.54 -7.38
N ARG A 12 4.30 2.75 -7.18
CA ARG A 12 4.90 1.98 -8.29
C ARG A 12 3.90 1.01 -8.92
N GLU A 13 3.17 0.28 -8.10
CA GLU A 13 2.18 -0.68 -8.58
C GLU A 13 1.00 0.00 -9.27
N ALA A 14 0.58 1.18 -8.79
CA ALA A 14 -0.42 1.99 -9.46
C ALA A 14 0.06 2.41 -10.86
N MET A 15 1.33 2.80 -11.03
CA MET A 15 1.87 3.13 -12.35
C MET A 15 1.82 1.94 -13.31
N GLU A 16 2.22 0.75 -12.86
CA GLU A 16 2.15 -0.47 -13.69
C GLU A 16 0.71 -0.80 -14.12
N VAL A 17 -0.26 -0.66 -13.21
CA VAL A 17 -1.68 -0.87 -13.54
C VAL A 17 -2.21 0.21 -14.50
N MET A 18 -1.80 1.46 -14.32
CA MET A 18 -2.17 2.56 -15.22
C MET A 18 -1.59 2.41 -16.63
N GLU A 19 -0.45 1.72 -16.78
CA GLU A 19 0.18 1.42 -18.08
C GLU A 19 -0.44 0.20 -18.78
N GLY A 20 -1.53 -0.36 -18.24
CA GLY A 20 -2.27 -1.49 -18.81
C GLY A 20 -2.02 -2.82 -18.10
N GLY A 21 -1.30 -2.82 -16.99
CA GLY A 21 -1.21 -3.97 -16.09
C GLY A 21 -2.57 -4.32 -15.45
N PRO A 22 -2.80 -5.58 -15.05
CA PRO A 22 -4.05 -6.00 -14.44
C PRO A 22 -4.20 -5.47 -13.01
N PRO A 23 -5.43 -5.19 -12.53
CA PRO A 23 -5.68 -4.84 -11.13
C PRO A 23 -5.15 -5.90 -10.16
N ARG A 24 -4.64 -5.47 -9.00
CA ARG A 24 -4.03 -6.38 -8.03
C ARG A 24 -4.17 -5.91 -6.58
N THR A 25 -4.16 -6.87 -5.66
CA THR A 25 -4.13 -6.61 -4.22
C THR A 25 -2.70 -6.77 -3.69
N LEU A 26 -2.20 -5.74 -3.01
CA LEU A 26 -0.94 -5.74 -2.28
C LEU A 26 -1.23 -6.00 -0.80
N GLU A 27 -0.39 -6.82 -0.17
CA GLU A 27 -0.50 -7.13 1.26
C GLU A 27 0.76 -6.65 1.99
N PHE A 28 0.58 -5.79 2.98
CA PHE A 28 1.66 -5.21 3.76
C PHE A 28 1.48 -5.58 5.22
N GLY A 29 2.48 -6.26 5.80
CA GLY A 29 2.58 -6.44 7.24
C GLY A 29 3.33 -5.27 7.87
N VAL A 30 2.75 -4.64 8.89
CA VAL A 30 3.41 -3.60 9.69
C VAL A 30 3.86 -4.23 11.00
N SER A 31 5.18 -4.40 11.17
CA SER A 31 5.76 -4.84 12.44
C SER A 31 5.69 -3.72 13.49
N ASN A 32 5.62 -4.12 14.77
CA ASN A 32 5.40 -3.21 15.90
C ASN A 32 6.45 -2.07 15.99
N GLU A 33 7.69 -2.31 15.56
CA GLU A 33 8.77 -1.31 15.53
C GLU A 33 8.55 -0.16 14.52
N ARG A 34 7.73 -0.35 13.48
CA ARG A 34 7.39 0.71 12.50
C ARG A 34 5.97 1.23 12.65
N ALA A 35 5.15 0.62 13.51
CA ALA A 35 3.75 0.99 13.72
C ALA A 35 3.61 2.40 14.30
N TRP A 36 4.59 2.84 15.09
CA TRP A 36 4.57 4.16 15.74
C TRP A 36 4.85 5.33 14.79
N GLU A 37 5.64 5.13 13.74
CA GLU A 37 6.01 6.19 12.77
C GLU A 37 4.87 6.56 11.80
N VAL A 38 3.85 5.69 11.65
CA VAL A 38 2.78 5.87 10.64
C VAL A 38 1.38 6.05 11.24
N GLY A 39 1.25 6.24 12.55
CA GLY A 39 -0.03 6.54 13.21
C GLY A 39 -1.06 5.41 13.16
N LEU A 40 -0.64 4.18 12.83
CA LEU A 40 -1.48 2.99 12.89
C LEU A 40 -1.27 2.34 14.27
N ALA A 41 -2.24 2.57 15.17
CA ALA A 41 -2.16 2.21 16.59
C ALA A 41 -1.93 0.73 16.91
N CYS A 42 -1.95 -0.18 15.93
CA CYS A 42 -1.80 -1.61 16.18
C CYS A 42 -0.99 -2.24 15.04
N GLY A 43 0.12 -2.91 15.35
CA GLY A 43 0.77 -3.82 14.41
C GLY A 43 -0.27 -4.75 13.78
N GLY A 44 -0.22 -4.89 12.45
CA GLY A 44 -1.29 -5.54 11.70
C GLY A 44 -0.99 -5.61 10.20
N THR A 45 -1.90 -6.22 9.46
CA THR A 45 -1.78 -6.39 8.01
C THR A 45 -2.77 -5.46 7.31
N VAL A 46 -2.29 -4.73 6.31
CA VAL A 46 -3.13 -3.91 5.43
C VAL A 46 -3.14 -4.55 4.04
N LYS A 47 -4.32 -4.63 3.43
CA LYS A 47 -4.49 -5.03 2.04
C LYS A 47 -4.91 -3.81 1.23
N VAL A 48 -4.21 -3.54 0.14
CA VAL A 48 -4.47 -2.41 -0.78
C VAL A 48 -4.82 -2.99 -2.13
N PHE A 49 -6.06 -2.78 -2.59
CA PHE A 49 -6.46 -3.09 -3.96
C PHE A 49 -6.13 -1.90 -4.86
N VAL A 50 -5.45 -2.18 -5.97
CA VAL A 50 -5.03 -1.19 -6.97
C VAL A 50 -5.72 -1.52 -8.28
N GLU A 51 -6.48 -0.57 -8.80
CA GLU A 51 -7.14 -0.64 -10.10
C GLU A 51 -6.99 0.70 -10.83
N ALA A 52 -6.96 0.66 -12.16
CA ALA A 52 -7.05 1.87 -12.98
C ALA A 52 -8.52 2.33 -13.02
N VAL A 53 -8.75 3.63 -12.86
CA VAL A 53 -10.08 4.23 -12.96
C VAL A 53 -10.26 4.78 -14.37
N ALA A 54 -11.46 4.57 -14.94
CA ALA A 54 -11.84 5.05 -16.27
C ALA A 54 -12.11 6.56 -16.31
#